data_AF-A0A3C1ICZ0-F1
#
_entry.id   AF-A0A3C1ICZ0-F1
#
_cell.length_a   1.000
_cell.length_b   1.000
_cell.length_c   1.000
_cell.angle_alpha   90.00
_cell.angle_beta   90.00
_cell.angle_gamma   90.00
#
_symmetry.space_group_name_H-M   'P 1'
#
loop_
_entity.id
_entity.type
_entity.pdbx_description
1 polymer ?
#
loop_
_entity_poly.entity_id
_entity_poly.type
_entity_poly.pdbx_seq_one_letter_code
_entity_poly.pdbx_strand_id
1 'polypeptide(L)' 'KKMAGHMGAAKVTTQNLQVVKTDLDRGLIMIKGAVPGSKGGWVTVKDAVKKPLPDGVPFPAAIKVAEAAADSAPVQGDDA' A
#
# COMPACT_ATOMS: atom_id res chain seq x y z
N LYS A 1 0.60 -34.82 -19.67
CA LYS A 1 1.98 -34.38 -19.33
C LYS A 1 1.99 -32.85 -19.33
N LYS A 2 2.62 -32.18 -18.34
CA LYS A 2 2.81 -30.73 -18.45
C LYS A 2 3.74 -30.47 -19.64
N MET A 3 3.28 -29.70 -20.62
CA MET A 3 4.05 -29.31 -21.81
C MET A 3 4.72 -27.96 -21.56
N ALA A 4 5.81 -27.67 -22.24
CA ALA A 4 6.47 -26.37 -22.15
C ALA A 4 5.53 -25.25 -22.65
N GLY A 5 5.57 -24.11 -21.98
CA GLY A 5 4.78 -22.93 -22.29
C GLY A 5 5.32 -21.70 -21.56
N HIS A 6 4.70 -20.54 -21.76
CA HIS A 6 5.10 -19.30 -21.09
C HIS A 6 4.84 -19.41 -19.58
N MET A 7 5.88 -19.19 -18.78
CA MET A 7 5.82 -19.18 -17.31
C MET A 7 6.02 -17.76 -16.80
N GLY A 8 5.22 -17.34 -15.81
CA GLY A 8 5.25 -15.98 -15.27
C GLY A 8 4.14 -15.10 -15.82
N ALA A 9 4.24 -13.78 -15.62
CA ALA A 9 3.24 -12.76 -15.98
C ALA A 9 1.82 -12.99 -15.41
N ALA A 10 1.64 -13.95 -14.51
CA ALA A 10 0.39 -14.18 -13.81
C ALA A 10 0.32 -13.29 -12.55
N LYS A 11 -0.88 -12.81 -12.21
CA LYS A 11 -1.14 -12.11 -10.96
C LYS A 11 -1.18 -13.12 -9.81
N VAL A 12 -0.13 -13.13 -8.99
CA VAL A 12 0.00 -14.01 -7.83
C VAL A 12 -0.10 -13.19 -6.55
N THR A 13 -0.81 -13.71 -5.56
CA THR A 13 -0.94 -13.09 -4.22
C THR A 13 -0.44 -14.06 -3.16
N THR A 14 0.62 -13.68 -2.45
CA THR A 14 1.03 -14.39 -1.23
C THR A 14 0.13 -13.94 -0.08
N GLN A 15 -0.62 -14.88 0.50
CA GLN A 15 -1.60 -14.58 1.56
C GLN A 15 -0.98 -14.66 2.95
N ASN A 16 -1.56 -13.94 3.91
CA ASN A 16 -1.23 -13.99 5.34
C ASN A 16 0.23 -13.59 5.69
N LEU A 17 0.83 -12.70 4.92
CA LEU A 17 2.11 -12.10 5.29
C LEU A 17 1.94 -11.20 6.53
N GLN A 18 2.93 -11.23 7.42
CA GLN A 18 2.90 -10.44 8.65
C GLN A 18 3.58 -9.08 8.44
N VAL A 19 2.92 -8.01 8.87
CA VAL A 19 3.55 -6.69 9.01
C VAL A 19 4.31 -6.67 10.33
N VAL A 20 5.62 -6.41 10.28
CA VAL A 20 6.51 -6.41 11.44
C VAL A 20 6.62 -5.02 12.05
N LYS A 21 6.70 -4.00 11.20
CA LYS A 21 6.84 -2.60 11.61
C LYS A 21 6.31 -1.70 10.50
N THR A 22 5.75 -0.58 10.90
CA THR A 22 5.41 0.53 10.01
C THR A 22 6.29 1.72 10.40
N ASP A 23 6.98 2.30 9.43
CA ASP A 23 7.71 3.56 9.58
C ASP A 23 6.83 4.68 9.04
N LEU A 24 6.38 5.51 9.96
CA LEU A 24 5.41 6.56 9.70
C LEU A 24 6.05 7.79 9.03
N ASP A 25 7.33 8.05 9.25
CA ASP A 25 8.03 9.23 8.75
C ASP A 25 8.41 9.03 7.29
N ARG A 26 8.84 7.81 6.94
CA ARG A 26 9.25 7.45 5.59
C ARG A 26 8.13 6.81 4.76
N GLY A 27 6.97 6.55 5.37
CA GLY A 27 5.85 5.87 4.71
C GLY A 27 6.18 4.43 4.31
N LEU A 28 7.01 3.71 5.08
CA LEU A 28 7.45 2.36 4.76
C LEU A 28 6.69 1.31 5.57
N ILE A 29 6.41 0.16 4.94
CA ILE A 29 5.80 -1.01 5.58
C ILE A 29 6.79 -2.16 5.51
N MET A 30 7.20 -2.70 6.66
CA MET A 30 8.11 -3.83 6.75
C MET A 30 7.32 -5.13 6.85
N ILE A 31 7.43 -5.97 5.83
CA ILE A 31 6.68 -7.23 5.71
C ILE A 31 7.65 -8.40 5.95
N LYS A 32 7.24 -9.38 6.75
CA LYS A 32 7.95 -10.64 6.94
C LYS A 32 7.67 -11.58 5.78
N GLY A 33 8.71 -11.92 5.02
CA GLY A 33 8.65 -12.89 3.91
C GLY A 33 8.88 -12.25 2.55
N ALA A 34 8.47 -12.96 1.49
CA ALA A 34 8.67 -12.54 0.11
C ALA A 34 7.37 -12.03 -0.53
N VAL A 35 7.49 -10.92 -1.26
CA VAL A 35 6.43 -10.36 -2.10
C VAL A 35 6.68 -10.80 -3.55
N PRO A 36 5.67 -11.31 -4.26
CA PRO A 36 5.83 -11.75 -5.64
C PRO A 36 6.11 -10.57 -6.57
N GLY A 37 7.08 -10.73 -7.48
CA GLY A 37 7.49 -9.70 -8.43
C GLY A 37 8.93 -9.23 -8.21
N SER A 38 9.39 -8.33 -9.07
CA SER A 38 10.69 -7.69 -8.95
C SER A 38 10.64 -6.47 -8.03
N LYS A 39 11.80 -6.04 -7.53
CA LYS A 39 11.95 -4.81 -6.75
C LYS A 39 11.50 -3.60 -7.58
N GLY A 40 10.75 -2.69 -6.95
CA GLY A 40 10.25 -1.47 -7.59
C GLY A 40 8.98 -1.65 -8.43
N GLY A 41 8.46 -2.89 -8.53
CA GLY A 41 7.16 -3.14 -9.15
C GLY A 41 6.00 -2.66 -8.28
N TRP A 42 4.87 -2.39 -8.93
CA TRP A 42 3.63 -2.07 -8.24
C TRP A 42 3.03 -3.31 -7.59
N VAL A 43 2.58 -3.17 -6.35
CA VAL A 43 1.94 -4.25 -5.59
C VAL A 43 0.60 -3.78 -5.04
N THR A 44 -0.37 -4.69 -4.95
CA THR A 44 -1.64 -4.43 -4.28
C THR A 44 -1.62 -5.06 -2.91
N VAL A 45 -1.74 -4.24 -1.86
CA VAL A 45 -1.85 -4.70 -0.48
C VAL A 45 -3.32 -4.70 -0.07
N LYS A 46 -3.76 -5.78 0.61
CA LYS A 46 -5.11 -5.96 1.14
C LYS A 46 -5.04 -6.65 2.49
N ASP A 47 -6.07 -6.47 3.29
CA ASP A 47 -6.21 -7.20 4.55
C ASP A 47 -6.28 -8.71 4.32
N ALA A 48 -5.75 -9.45 5.29
CA ALA A 48 -5.67 -10.90 5.21
C ALA A 48 -7.06 -11.52 5.42
N VAL A 49 -7.58 -12.18 4.38
CA VAL A 49 -8.91 -12.82 4.43
C VAL A 49 -8.99 -13.98 5.42
N LYS A 50 -7.87 -14.68 5.65
CA LYS A 50 -7.84 -15.92 6.46
C LYS A 50 -7.46 -15.69 7.92
N LYS A 51 -7.04 -14.48 8.31
CA LYS A 51 -6.72 -14.14 9.69
C LYS A 51 -7.68 -13.08 10.20
N PRO A 52 -8.20 -13.21 11.43
CA PRO A 52 -9.00 -12.16 12.03
C PRO A 52 -8.15 -10.89 12.16
N LEU A 53 -8.80 -9.75 11.94
CA LEU A 53 -8.21 -8.45 12.22
C LEU A 53 -7.92 -8.35 13.73
N PRO A 54 -6.80 -7.75 14.14
CA PRO A 54 -6.57 -7.47 15.55
C PRO A 54 -7.58 -6.44 16.06
N ASP A 55 -7.95 -6.55 17.33
CA ASP A 55 -8.91 -5.64 17.97
C ASP A 55 -8.35 -4.22 18.06
N GLY A 56 -9.20 -3.22 17.82
CA GLY A 56 -8.85 -1.79 17.99
C GLY A 56 -8.21 -1.11 16.76
N VAL A 57 -8.27 -1.71 15.58
CA VAL A 57 -7.80 -1.05 14.34
C VAL A 57 -8.75 0.07 13.89
N PRO A 58 -8.22 1.22 13.43
CA PRO A 58 -9.03 2.30 12.89
C PRO A 58 -9.65 1.89 11.54
N PHE A 59 -10.98 1.88 11.48
CA PHE A 59 -11.77 1.62 10.27
C PHE A 59 -12.48 2.92 9.87
N PRO A 60 -12.46 3.37 8.60
CA PRO A 60 -12.00 2.69 7.39
C PRO A 60 -10.52 2.92 7.02
N ALA A 61 -9.83 3.89 7.61
CA ALA A 61 -8.39 4.11 7.40
C ALA A 61 -7.76 4.93 8.54
N ALA A 62 -6.51 4.61 8.90
CA ALA A 62 -5.65 5.52 9.66
C ALA A 62 -5.08 6.60 8.71
N ILE A 63 -5.86 7.64 8.43
CA ILE A 63 -5.36 8.76 7.63
C ILE A 63 -4.45 9.61 8.53
N LYS A 64 -3.16 9.69 8.21
CA LYS A 64 -2.38 10.85 8.63
C LYS A 64 -2.94 12.04 7.86
N VAL A 65 -3.67 12.91 8.55
CA VAL A 65 -3.92 14.26 8.04
C VAL A 65 -2.54 14.90 7.98
N ALA A 66 -1.93 14.88 6.79
CA ALA A 66 -0.78 15.71 6.53
C ALA A 66 -1.24 17.17 6.67
N GLU A 67 -0.61 17.87 7.60
CA GLU A 67 -0.33 19.31 7.59
C GLU A 67 -0.85 20.04 6.35
N ALA A 68 -1.91 20.82 6.56
CA ALA A 68 -2.35 21.97 5.76
C ALA A 68 -2.08 21.94 4.23
N ALA A 69 -3.12 21.58 3.46
CA ALA A 69 -3.39 22.30 2.21
C ALA A 69 -3.85 23.72 2.56
N ALA A 70 -2.92 24.54 3.06
CA ALA A 70 -3.04 25.98 3.19
C ALA A 70 -1.81 26.58 2.49
N ASP A 71 -1.79 26.51 1.17
CA ASP A 71 -1.33 27.64 0.40
C ASP A 71 -2.51 28.07 -0.45
N SER A 72 -3.28 28.99 0.12
CA SER A 72 -4.28 29.76 -0.60
C SER A 72 -3.56 30.49 -1.72
N ALA A 73 -3.74 30.05 -2.96
CA ALA A 73 -3.46 30.92 -4.09
C ALA A 73 -4.36 32.16 -3.93
N PRO A 74 -3.82 33.36 -3.68
CA PRO A 74 -4.63 34.55 -3.65
C PRO A 74 -5.16 34.79 -5.06
N VAL A 75 -6.47 34.93 -5.15
CA VAL A 75 -7.13 35.53 -6.31
C VAL A 75 -6.64 36.98 -6.43
N GLN A 76 -5.62 37.21 -7.26
CA GLN A 76 -5.32 38.55 -7.76
C GLN A 76 -6.29 38.80 -8.92
N GLY A 77 -7.32 39.60 -8.67
CA GLY A 77 -8.04 40.28 -9.73
C GLY A 77 -7.10 41.34 -10.32
N ASP A 78 -6.76 41.19 -11.59
CA ASP A 78 -6.16 42.25 -12.39
C ASP A 78 -7.28 42.89 -13.21
N ASP A 79 -7.66 44.09 -12.75
CA ASP A 79 -8.29 45.15 -13.53
C ASP A 79 -7.50 45.40 -14.83
N ALA A 80 -8.17 45.22 -15.97
CA ALA A 80 -7.98 45.98 -17.22
C ALA A 80 -9.17 45.75 -18.16
#